data_AF-A0A535UE90-F1
#
_entry.id   AF-A0A535UE90-F1
#
_cell.length_a   1.000
_cell.length_b   1.000
_cell.length_c   1.000
_cell.angle_alpha   90.00
_cell.angle_beta   90.00
_cell.angle_gamma   90.00
#
_symmetry.space_group_name_H-M   'P 1'
#
loop_
_entity.id
_entity.type
_entity.pdbx_description
1 polymer ?
#
loop_
_entity_poly.entity_id
_entity_poly.type
_entity_poly.pdbx_seq_one_letter_code
_entity_poly.pdbx_strand_id
1 'polypeptide(L)'
;MCRVCLKRPEIPDERHGRCEQCAKAGRVAYRLRLGPGRGGVGYAVKAGELAPRLLRQRFREQLEKYSGQPAVRPHLGLHEVELIAAKDRLETLRIAGDLKDHAADAVAALRAAAERTDAAW
;
A
#
# COMPACT_ATOMS: atom_id res chain seq x y z
N MET A 1 -4.26 15.94 6.28
CA MET A 1 -4.32 15.94 4.80
C MET A 1 -5.00 14.69 4.31
N CYS A 2 -5.59 14.70 3.12
CA CYS A 2 -6.18 13.49 2.52
C CYS A 2 -5.07 12.48 2.21
N ARG A 3 -5.13 11.27 2.77
CA ARG A 3 -4.14 10.20 2.53
C ARG A 3 -4.08 9.76 1.06
N VAL A 4 -5.20 9.85 0.35
CA VAL A 4 -5.29 9.50 -1.07
C VAL A 4 -4.71 10.60 -1.94
N CYS A 5 -5.28 11.80 -1.98
CA CYS A 5 -4.86 12.84 -2.94
C CYS A 5 -3.80 13.82 -2.39
N LEU A 6 -3.43 13.71 -1.12
CA LEU A 6 -2.48 14.59 -0.41
C LEU A 6 -2.90 16.06 -0.34
N LYS A 7 -4.12 16.41 -0.77
CA LYS A 7 -4.67 17.76 -0.61
C LYS A 7 -5.19 17.97 0.81
N ARG A 8 -5.18 19.21 1.29
CA ARG A 8 -5.87 19.59 2.54
C ARG A 8 -7.38 19.47 2.31
N PRO A 9 -8.11 18.61 3.06
CA PRO A 9 -9.55 18.53 2.93
C PRO A 9 -10.21 19.73 3.61
N GLU A 10 -11.33 20.17 3.05
CA GLU A 10 -12.23 21.15 3.69
C GLU A 10 -13.00 20.49 4.83
N ILE A 11 -13.54 19.28 4.59
CA ILE A 11 -14.14 18.40 5.60
C ILE A 11 -13.44 17.02 5.54
N PRO A 12 -12.76 16.58 6.61
CA PRO A 12 -12.09 15.29 6.63
C PRO A 12 -13.05 14.12 6.91
N ASP A 13 -12.92 13.03 6.17
CA ASP A 13 -13.45 11.71 6.56
C ASP A 13 -12.57 11.14 7.68
N GLU A 14 -13.07 11.12 8.91
CA GLU A 14 -12.32 10.71 10.10
C GLU A 14 -11.83 9.26 10.03
N ARG A 15 -12.59 8.36 9.40
CA ARG A 15 -12.31 6.91 9.44
C ARG A 15 -11.09 6.50 8.63
N HIS A 16 -10.84 7.19 7.52
CA HIS A 16 -9.78 6.82 6.57
C HIS A 16 -8.88 8.01 6.19
N GLY A 17 -9.07 9.17 6.80
CA GLY A 17 -8.29 10.38 6.53
C GLY A 17 -8.39 10.82 5.08
N ARG A 18 -9.60 10.82 4.50
CA ARG A 18 -9.85 11.15 3.08
C ARG A 18 -10.55 12.50 2.94
N CYS A 19 -10.43 13.15 1.79
CA CYS A 19 -11.33 14.23 1.42
C CYS A 19 -12.64 13.67 0.85
N GLU A 20 -13.71 14.48 0.86
CA GLU A 20 -15.03 14.13 0.33
C GLU A 20 -14.96 13.56 -1.10
N GLN A 21 -14.17 14.17 -1.98
CA GLN A 21 -14.02 13.71 -3.37
C GLN A 21 -13.44 12.29 -3.45
N CYS A 22 -12.41 11.99 -2.65
CA CYS A 22 -11.82 10.65 -2.61
C CYS A 22 -12.76 9.64 -1.95
N ALA A 23 -13.54 10.05 -0.95
CA ALA A 23 -14.56 9.22 -0.34
C ALA A 23 -15.67 8.86 -1.34
N LYS A 24 -16.24 9.85 -2.06
CA LYS A 24 -17.25 9.63 -3.12
C LYS A 24 -16.73 8.74 -4.26
N ALA A 25 -15.45 8.88 -4.62
CA ALA A 25 -14.80 8.03 -5.61
C ALA A 25 -14.48 6.60 -5.10
N GLY A 26 -14.72 6.32 -3.82
CA GLY A 26 -14.39 5.03 -3.19
C GLY A 26 -12.88 4.77 -3.11
N ARG A 27 -12.04 5.82 -3.13
CA ARG A 27 -10.59 5.66 -3.04
C ARG A 27 -10.14 5.41 -1.61
N VAL A 28 -9.14 4.56 -1.42
CA VAL A 28 -8.55 4.24 -0.11
C VAL A 28 -7.04 4.11 -0.28
N ALA A 29 -6.29 4.52 0.75
CA ALA A 29 -4.85 4.33 0.83
C ALA A 29 -4.54 3.36 1.98
N TYR A 30 -4.24 2.10 1.66
CA TYR A 30 -3.87 1.09 2.65
C TYR A 30 -2.38 1.17 2.95
N ARG A 31 -2.02 1.41 4.19
CA ARG A 31 -0.62 1.47 4.62
C ARG A 31 -0.14 0.11 5.11
N LEU A 32 1.03 -0.30 4.63
CA LEU A 32 1.71 -1.52 5.01
C LEU A 32 3.15 -1.19 5.39
N ARG A 33 3.72 -1.93 6.34
CA ARG A 33 5.10 -1.80 6.78
C ARG A 33 5.92 -2.99 6.34
N LEU A 34 7.04 -2.71 5.68
CA LEU A 34 8.01 -3.69 5.27
C LEU A 34 9.06 -3.88 6.37
N GLY A 35 9.65 -5.06 6.40
CA GLY A 35 10.84 -5.37 7.17
C GLY A 35 11.64 -6.46 6.49
N PRO A 36 12.77 -6.89 7.06
CA PRO A 36 13.62 -7.90 6.45
C PRO A 36 12.86 -9.20 6.13
N GLY A 37 13.10 -9.75 4.94
CA GLY A 37 12.59 -11.06 4.52
C GLY A 37 13.07 -12.19 5.43
N ARG A 38 12.44 -13.38 5.33
CA ARG A 38 12.97 -14.58 6.00
C ARG A 38 14.36 -14.88 5.46
N GLY A 39 15.35 -15.01 6.34
CA GLY A 39 16.75 -15.20 5.95
C GLY A 39 17.51 -13.90 5.62
N GLY A 40 16.92 -12.73 5.84
CA GLY A 40 17.60 -11.43 5.70
C GLY A 40 17.70 -10.89 4.27
N VAL A 41 17.23 -11.63 3.27
CA VAL A 41 17.22 -11.19 1.87
C VAL A 41 15.90 -10.52 1.52
N GLY A 42 15.97 -9.32 0.94
CA GLY A 42 14.82 -8.56 0.47
C GLY A 42 13.87 -8.11 1.58
N TYR A 43 12.66 -7.71 1.18
CA TYR A 43 11.61 -7.24 2.09
C TYR A 43 10.45 -8.22 2.20
N ALA A 44 9.77 -8.18 3.35
CA ALA A 44 8.49 -8.82 3.57
C ALA A 44 7.55 -7.84 4.28
N VAL A 45 6.25 -7.93 3.99
CA VAL A 45 5.24 -7.17 4.73
C VAL A 45 5.10 -7.77 6.13
N LYS A 46 5.31 -6.94 7.17
CA LYS A 46 5.29 -7.34 8.59
C LYS A 46 4.08 -6.83 9.35
N ALA A 47 3.42 -5.79 8.84
CA ALA A 47 2.23 -5.22 9.43
C ALA A 47 1.49 -4.37 8.39
N GLY A 48 0.24 -4.05 8.68
CA GLY A 48 -0.48 -3.04 7.91
C GLY A 48 -1.99 -3.08 8.11
N GLU A 49 -2.64 -2.14 7.43
CA GLU A 49 -4.09 -1.90 7.54
C GLU A 49 -4.94 -2.93 6.80
N LEU A 50 -4.34 -3.74 5.92
CA LEU A 50 -5.03 -4.73 5.11
C LEU A 50 -4.41 -6.11 5.31
N ALA A 51 -5.01 -6.95 6.15
CA ALA A 51 -4.52 -8.31 6.44
C ALA A 51 -4.22 -9.12 5.17
N PRO A 52 -3.25 -10.07 5.19
CA PRO A 52 -2.82 -10.79 3.99
C PRO A 52 -3.97 -11.49 3.26
N ARG A 53 -4.90 -12.12 3.97
CA ARG A 53 -6.11 -12.72 3.36
C ARG A 53 -6.94 -11.72 2.55
N LEU A 54 -7.09 -10.48 3.02
CA LEU A 54 -7.83 -9.43 2.30
C LEU A 54 -7.00 -8.86 1.13
N LEU A 55 -5.69 -8.72 1.33
CA LEU A 55 -4.76 -8.34 0.26
C LEU A 55 -4.84 -9.35 -0.90
N ARG A 56 -4.82 -10.65 -0.57
CA ARG A 56 -5.03 -11.75 -1.52
C ARG A 56 -6.37 -11.65 -2.22
N GLN A 57 -7.45 -11.57 -1.45
CA GLN A 57 -8.81 -11.58 -1.98
C GLN A 57 -9.08 -10.43 -2.95
N ARG A 58 -8.54 -9.24 -2.68
CA ARG A 58 -8.88 -8.02 -3.43
C ARG A 58 -7.85 -7.64 -4.49
N PHE A 59 -6.58 -7.91 -4.26
CA PHE A 59 -5.50 -7.29 -5.03
C PHE A 59 -4.48 -8.26 -5.62
N ARG A 60 -4.56 -9.57 -5.37
CA ARG A 60 -3.59 -10.57 -5.87
C ARG A 60 -3.30 -10.42 -7.37
N GLU A 61 -4.32 -10.54 -8.21
CA GLU A 61 -4.17 -10.51 -9.67
C GLU A 61 -3.67 -9.14 -10.18
N GLN A 62 -4.02 -8.07 -9.47
CA GLN A 62 -3.61 -6.72 -9.85
C GLN A 62 -2.16 -6.43 -9.46
N LEU A 63 -1.71 -6.96 -8.32
CA LEU A 63 -0.32 -6.87 -7.89
C LEU A 63 0.60 -7.73 -8.76
N GLU A 64 0.13 -8.91 -9.17
CA GLU A 64 0.80 -9.75 -10.17
C GLU A 64 1.03 -8.99 -11.48
N LYS A 65 -0.03 -8.33 -11.99
CA LYS A 65 -0.01 -7.56 -13.24
C LYS A 65 0.58 -6.14 -13.11
N TYR A 66 0.90 -5.69 -11.90
CA TYR A 66 1.38 -4.33 -11.67
C TYR A 66 2.76 -4.14 -12.30
N SER A 67 2.82 -3.35 -13.37
CA SER A 67 4.05 -2.98 -14.08
C SER A 67 4.41 -1.49 -13.92
N GLY A 68 3.63 -0.75 -13.12
CA GLY A 68 3.87 0.67 -12.87
C GLY A 68 5.08 0.91 -11.97
N GLN A 69 5.65 2.12 -12.03
CA GLN A 69 6.69 2.54 -11.10
C GLN A 69 6.04 3.09 -9.82
N PRO A 70 6.34 2.56 -8.62
CA PRO A 70 5.84 3.14 -7.38
C PRO A 70 6.32 4.58 -7.19
N ALA A 71 5.43 5.46 -6.74
CA ALA A 71 5.78 6.85 -6.48
C ALA A 71 6.44 7.00 -5.11
N VAL A 72 7.65 7.58 -5.07
CA VAL A 72 8.31 7.90 -3.80
C VAL A 72 7.59 9.08 -3.14
N ARG A 73 7.25 8.95 -1.85
CA ARG A 73 6.54 10.01 -1.11
C ARG A 73 7.19 10.29 0.25
N PRO A 74 7.50 11.56 0.55
CA PRO A 74 8.23 11.92 1.77
C PRO A 74 7.38 11.86 3.04
N HIS A 75 6.05 11.80 2.94
CA HIS A 75 5.16 11.69 4.11
C HIS A 75 5.07 10.26 4.68
N LEU A 76 5.70 9.29 4.02
CA LEU A 76 5.75 7.90 4.47
C LEU A 76 6.91 7.71 5.45
N GLY A 77 6.65 6.97 6.52
CA GLY A 77 7.70 6.56 7.46
C GLY A 77 8.63 5.51 6.84
N LEU A 78 9.73 5.21 7.52
CA LEU A 78 10.70 4.22 7.06
C LEU A 78 10.04 2.87 6.73
N HIS A 79 10.43 2.31 5.58
CA HIS A 79 9.96 1.01 5.11
C HIS A 79 8.43 0.94 4.91
N GLU A 80 7.73 2.07 4.80
CA GLU A 80 6.29 2.09 4.55
C GLU A 80 5.97 2.09 3.07
N VAL A 81 4.87 1.41 2.74
CA VAL A 81 4.27 1.42 1.40
C VAL A 81 2.77 1.69 1.52
N GLU A 82 2.23 2.45 0.57
CA GLU A 82 0.79 2.67 0.44
C GLU A 82 0.25 2.04 -0.84
N LEU A 83 -0.79 1.23 -0.68
CA LEU A 83 -1.61 0.70 -1.76
C LEU A 83 -2.76 1.67 -2.01
N ILE A 84 -2.75 2.37 -3.15
CA ILE A 84 -3.84 3.29 -3.51
C ILE A 84 -4.83 2.54 -4.38
N ALA A 85 -6.03 2.33 -3.85
CA ALA A 85 -7.11 1.66 -4.55
C ALA A 85 -8.31 2.58 -4.75
N ALA A 86 -9.07 2.35 -5.82
CA ALA A 86 -10.40 2.89 -6.04
C ALA A 86 -11.39 1.73 -6.07
N LYS A 87 -12.25 1.61 -5.06
CA LYS A 87 -13.05 0.40 -4.80
C LYS A 87 -12.12 -0.82 -4.74
N ASP A 88 -12.29 -1.77 -5.65
CA ASP A 88 -11.47 -2.98 -5.72
C ASP A 88 -10.35 -2.89 -6.75
N ARG A 89 -10.09 -1.72 -7.35
CA ARG A 89 -9.04 -1.53 -8.36
C ARG A 89 -7.81 -0.84 -7.78
N LEU A 90 -6.63 -1.44 -7.96
CA LEU A 90 -5.33 -0.84 -7.70
C LEU A 90 -5.06 0.29 -8.72
N GLU A 91 -4.89 1.52 -8.24
CA GLU A 91 -4.51 2.66 -9.07
C GLU A 91 -3.00 2.84 -9.11
N THR A 92 -2.34 2.80 -7.96
CA THR A 92 -0.90 3.03 -7.86
C THR A 92 -0.34 2.56 -6.52
N LEU A 93 0.98 2.46 -6.43
CA LEU A 93 1.73 2.21 -5.21
C LEU A 93 2.56 3.45 -4.84
N ARG A 94 2.69 3.70 -3.54
CA ARG A 94 3.66 4.67 -3.02
C ARG A 94 4.61 3.99 -2.07
N ILE A 95 5.84 4.46 -2.05
CA ILE A 95 6.90 3.92 -1.20
C ILE A 95 7.60 5.05 -0.45
N ALA A 96 8.09 4.72 0.74
CA ALA A 96 8.93 5.61 1.52
C ALA A 96 10.24 5.94 0.82
N GLY A 97 10.86 7.06 1.23
CA GLY A 97 12.07 7.59 0.59
C GLY A 97 13.25 6.62 0.61
N ASP A 98 13.41 5.90 1.71
CA ASP A 98 14.44 4.89 1.94
C ASP A 98 14.29 3.65 1.05
N LEU A 99 13.12 3.43 0.44
CA LEU A 99 12.87 2.33 -0.47
C LEU A 99 13.05 2.71 -1.95
N LYS A 100 13.45 3.94 -2.28
CA LYS A 100 13.54 4.43 -3.66
C LYS A 100 14.34 3.50 -4.57
N ASP A 101 15.50 3.05 -4.10
CA ASP A 101 16.40 2.17 -4.85
C ASP A 101 16.04 0.68 -4.69
N HIS A 102 15.04 0.38 -3.86
CA HIS A 102 14.48 -0.95 -3.58
C HIS A 102 13.01 -1.07 -4.01
N ALA A 103 12.57 -0.25 -4.96
CA ALA A 103 11.17 -0.21 -5.39
C ALA A 103 10.69 -1.57 -5.91
N ALA A 104 11.54 -2.31 -6.62
CA ALA A 104 11.22 -3.65 -7.12
C ALA A 104 11.02 -4.65 -5.97
N ASP A 105 11.89 -4.60 -4.94
CA ASP A 105 11.80 -5.46 -3.76
C ASP A 105 10.54 -5.16 -2.94
N ALA A 106 10.16 -3.89 -2.84
CA ALA A 106 8.94 -3.47 -2.18
C ALA A 106 7.68 -4.02 -2.89
N VAL A 107 7.65 -3.97 -4.23
CA VAL A 107 6.55 -4.58 -5.01
C VAL A 107 6.56 -6.10 -4.88
N ALA A 108 7.73 -6.74 -4.92
CA ALA A 108 7.86 -8.19 -4.71
C ALA A 108 7.34 -8.61 -3.33
N ALA A 109 7.63 -7.84 -2.28
CA ALA A 109 7.11 -8.08 -0.94
C ALA A 109 5.58 -8.02 -0.88
N LEU A 110 4.96 -7.07 -1.60
CA LEU A 110 3.49 -6.97 -1.70
C LEU A 110 2.88 -8.17 -2.43
N ARG A 111 3.50 -8.61 -3.54
CA ARG A 111 3.07 -9.81 -4.26
C ARG A 111 3.15 -11.05 -3.38
N ALA A 112 4.29 -11.25 -2.70
CA ALA A 112 4.47 -12.36 -1.77
C ALA A 112 3.44 -12.31 -0.62
N ALA A 113 3.14 -11.12 -0.10
CA ALA A 113 2.13 -10.96 0.94
C ALA A 113 0.71 -11.29 0.42
N ALA A 114 0.40 -10.98 -0.84
CA ALA A 114 -0.87 -11.30 -1.47
C ALA A 114 -1.06 -12.80 -1.77
N GLU A 115 -0.01 -13.62 -1.67
CA GLU A 115 -0.12 -15.08 -1.80
C GLU A 115 -0.37 -15.79 -0.46
N ARG A 116 -0.23 -15.07 0.65
CA ARG A 116 -0.46 -15.66 1.98
C ARG A 116 -1.91 -16.06 2.18
N THR A 117 -2.10 -17.24 2.72
CA THR A 117 -3.41 -17.81 3.10
C THR A 117 -3.83 -17.40 4.51
N ASP A 118 -2.85 -17.15 5.38
CA ASP A 118 -3.07 -16.80 6.78
C ASP A 118 -3.52 -15.34 6.95
N ALA A 119 -4.27 -15.07 8.02
CA ALA A 119 -4.77 -13.74 8.33
C ALA A 119 -3.77 -12.86 9.10
N ALA A 120 -2.67 -13.42 9.60
CA ALA A 120 -1.61 -12.76 10.35
C ALA A 120 -0.36 -12.49 9.48
N TRP A 121 0.42 -11.50 9.91
CA TRP A 121 1.61 -10.99 9.22
C TRP A 121 2.90 -11.76 9.50
#